data_AF-A0A3M0YQS2-F1
#
_entry.id   AF-A0A3M0YQS2-F1
#
_cell.length_a   1.000
_cell.length_b   1.000
_cell.length_c   1.000
_cell.angle_alpha   90.00
_cell.angle_beta   90.00
_cell.angle_gamma   90.00
#
_symmetry.space_group_name_H-M   'P 1'
#
loop_
_entity.id
_entity.type
_entity.pdbx_description
1 polymer ?
#
loop_
_entity_poly.entity_id
_entity_poly.type
_entity_poly.pdbx_seq_one_letter_code
_entity_poly.pdbx_strand_id
1 'polypeptide(L)' 'LKRSGGIGLANVRRRLELLYPGKYTLDIDDRPNTWAVTLELDLD' A
#
# COMPACT_ATOMS: atom_id res chain seq x y z
N LEU A 1 9.30 -15.08 -8.98
CA LEU A 1 9.62 -14.86 -7.55
C LEU A 1 8.55 -13.95 -6.96
N LYS A 2 7.52 -14.51 -6.30
CA LYS A 2 6.58 -13.68 -5.53
C LYS A 2 7.34 -13.18 -4.30
N ARG A 3 7.89 -11.96 -4.37
CA ARG A 3 8.27 -11.23 -3.16
C ARG A 3 6.96 -10.72 -2.56
N SER A 4 6.27 -11.62 -1.85
CA SER A 4 5.14 -11.25 -1.01
C SER A 4 5.57 -10.04 -0.18
N GLY A 5 4.97 -8.88 -0.44
CA GLY A 5 5.28 -7.63 0.24
C GLY A 5 5.46 -7.92 1.72
N GLY A 6 6.66 -7.66 2.24
CA GLY A 6 7.05 -8.10 3.58
C GLY A 6 6.11 -7.56 4.67
N ILE A 7 6.37 -7.96 5.92
CA ILE A 7 5.66 -7.52 7.13
C ILE A 7 5.34 -6.00 7.10
N GLY A 8 6.24 -5.18 6.54
CA GLY A 8 6.04 -3.74 6.38
C GLY A 8 4.77 -3.35 5.62
N LEU A 9 4.53 -3.91 4.43
CA LEU A 9 3.41 -3.50 3.59
C LEU A 9 2.06 -4.00 4.15
N ALA A 10 2.06 -5.20 4.74
CA ALA A 10 0.91 -5.72 5.48
C ALA A 10 0.57 -4.80 6.67
N ASN A 11 1.57 -4.33 7.42
CA ASN A 11 1.38 -3.39 8.51
C ASN A 11 0.90 -2.01 8.03
N VAL A 12 1.35 -1.53 6.86
CA VAL A 12 0.86 -0.28 6.27
C VAL A 12 -0.63 -0.41 5.92
N ARG A 13 -1.03 -1.46 5.19
CA ARG A 13 -2.44 -1.70 4.85
C ARG A 13 -3.32 -1.79 6.11
N ARG A 14 -2.88 -2.52 7.13
CA ARG A 14 -3.61 -2.61 8.41
C ARG A 14 -3.79 -1.26 9.09
N ARG A 15 -2.76 -0.40 9.11
CA ARG A 15 -2.85 0.94 9.72
C ARG A 15 -3.74 1.87 8.92
N LEU A 16 -3.67 1.81 7.59
CA LEU A 16 -4.53 2.59 6.71
C LEU A 16 -5.99 2.22 6.91
N GLU A 17 -6.31 0.92 7.01
CA GLU A 17 -7.67 0.46 7.30
C GLU A 17 -8.22 1.00 8.63
N LEU A 18 -7.36 1.12 9.65
CA LEU A 18 -7.76 1.63 10.96
C LEU A 18 -7.92 3.15 11.00
N LEU A 19 -7.07 3.88 10.29
CA LEU A 19 -7.02 5.36 10.34
C LEU A 19 -7.91 6.02 9.27
N TYR A 20 -8.07 5.37 8.12
CA TYR A 20 -8.76 5.88 6.94
C TYR A 20 -9.69 4.80 6.35
N PRO A 21 -10.62 4.19 7.12
CA PRO A 21 -11.46 3.11 6.63
C PRO A 21 -12.24 3.54 5.38
N GLY A 22 -12.07 2.82 4.28
CA GLY A 22 -12.68 3.15 2.97
C GLY A 22 -12.20 4.46 2.33
N LYS A 23 -11.19 5.13 2.90
CA LYS A 23 -10.68 6.45 2.51
C LYS A 23 -9.22 6.42 2.04
N TYR A 24 -8.74 5.26 1.58
CA TYR A 24 -7.40 5.15 1.02
C TYR A 24 -7.32 4.19 -0.15
N THR A 25 -6.38 4.47 -1.05
CA THR A 25 -5.94 3.54 -2.09
C THR A 25 -4.43 3.32 -1.95
N LEU A 26 -3.98 2.06 -2.02
CA LEU A 26 -2.56 1.71 -2.01
C LEU A 26 -2.24 0.81 -3.21
N ASP A 27 -1.71 1.44 -4.27
CA ASP A 27 -1.32 0.80 -5.52
C ASP A 27 0.18 0.49 -5.54
N ILE A 28 0.54 -0.65 -6.13
CA ILE A 28 1.91 -1.15 -6.17
C ILE A 28 2.24 -1.60 -7.58
N ASP A 29 3.22 -0.94 -8.16
CA ASP A 29 3.76 -1.25 -9.47
C ASP A 29 5.16 -1.87 -9.31
N ASP A 30 5.19 -3.20 -9.39
CA ASP A 30 6.41 -4.02 -9.33
C ASP A 30 6.85 -4.39 -10.75
N ARG A 31 7.80 -3.62 -11.30
CA ARG A 31 8.42 -3.92 -12.59
C ARG A 31 9.84 -4.45 -12.38
N PRO A 32 10.41 -5.20 -13.34
CA PRO A 32 11.72 -5.83 -13.19
C PRO A 32 12.86 -4.89 -12.72
N ASN A 33 12.82 -3.61 -13.10
CA ASN A 33 13.87 -2.63 -12.82
C ASN A 33 13.39 -1.46 -11.96
N THR A 34 12.11 -1.38 -11.65
CA THR A 34 11.51 -0.23 -10.93
C THR A 34 10.44 -0.72 -9.99
N TRP A 35 10.45 -0.18 -8.78
CA TRP A 35 9.41 -0.42 -7.79
C TRP A 35 8.78 0.91 -7.42
N ALA A 36 7.47 1.03 -7.59
CA ALA A 36 6.71 2.22 -7.22
C ALA A 36 5.51 1.85 -6.34
N VAL A 37 5.20 2.74 -5.41
CA VAL A 37 4.04 2.62 -4.52
C VAL A 37 3.34 3.97 -4.51
N THR A 38 2.04 3.96 -4.79
CA THR A 38 1.20 5.16 -4.78
C THR A 38 0.19 5.03 -3.64
N LEU A 39 0.16 6.03 -2.76
CA LEU A 39 -0.83 6.16 -1.69
C LEU A 39 -1.67 7.40 -1.94
N GLU A 40 -2.98 7.21 -2.00
CA GLU A 40 -3.96 8.29 -2.05
C GLU A 40 -4.85 8.22 -0.81
N LEU A 41 -5.13 9.38 -0.21
CA LEU A 41 -5.97 9.53 0.98
C LEU A 41 -7.10 10.50 0.68
N ASP A 42 -8.29 10.14 1.14
CA ASP A 42 -9.44 11.03 1.23
C ASP A 42 -9.48 11.66 2.64
N LEU A 43 -9.45 13.00 2.69
CA LEU A 43 -9.33 13.80 3.91
C LEU A 43 -10.59 14.60 4.26
N ASP A 44 -11.69 14.39 3.53
CA ASP A 44 -12.97 15.08 3.76
C ASP A 44 -13.53 14.87 5.18
#